data_AF-A0AAU8A4I3-F1
#
_entry.id   AF-A0AAU8A4I3-F1
#
_cell.length_a   1.000
_cell.length_b   1.000
_cell.length_c   1.000
_cell.angle_alpha   90.00
_cell.angle_beta   90.00
_cell.angle_gamma   90.00
#
_symmetry.space_group_name_H-M   'P 1'
#
loop_
_entity.id
_entity.type
_entity.pdbx_description
1 polymer ?
#
loop_
_entity_poly.entity_id
_entity_poly.type
_entity_poly.pdbx_seq_one_letter_code
_entity_poly.pdbx_strand_id
1 'polypeptide(L)'
;MNENKPFEIEQKLRPLPRWIFMSRWLQAPLYIGLIVAQGVYVWQFWMELVHLISMMKDKDMTETALMLVVLGLIDVVMISNLLVMVIVGGWETFVSRLELHHHPDQPEWLSHVNAGVLKVKLATAIIGISSIHLLKTFINAASYDEKTLLWQTLIHVTFVISAVAIAYTEKIIASAHKKH
;
A
#
# COMPACT_ATOMS: atom_id res chain seq x y z
N MET A 1 25.13 -46.51 27.09
CA MET A 1 23.76 -46.41 26.58
C MET A 1 23.01 -45.47 27.51
N ASN A 2 22.79 -44.22 27.10
CA ASN A 2 21.85 -43.33 27.79
C ASN A 2 21.26 -42.36 26.75
N GLU A 3 20.07 -42.71 26.25
CA GLU A 3 19.31 -41.89 25.31
C GLU A 3 18.56 -40.81 26.10
N ASN A 4 19.10 -39.60 26.13
CA ASN A 4 18.30 -38.42 26.50
C ASN A 4 17.49 -37.99 25.27
N LYS A 5 16.26 -38.48 25.15
CA LYS A 5 15.26 -37.85 24.26
C LYS A 5 14.63 -36.67 25.01
N PRO A 6 14.66 -35.45 24.47
CA PRO A 6 13.90 -34.36 25.06
C PRO A 6 12.40 -34.65 24.94
N PHE A 7 11.68 -34.48 26.05
CA PHE A 7 10.23 -34.62 26.11
C PHE A 7 9.61 -33.38 25.46
N GLU A 8 9.29 -33.45 24.17
CA GLU A 8 8.51 -32.41 23.49
C GLU A 8 7.07 -32.46 24.00
N ILE A 9 6.73 -31.61 24.97
CA ILE A 9 5.34 -31.41 25.36
C ILE A 9 4.69 -30.59 24.25
N GLU A 10 3.99 -31.25 23.34
CA GLU A 10 3.06 -30.61 22.41
C GLU A 10 1.95 -29.96 23.23
N GLN A 11 2.14 -28.69 23.62
CA GLN A 11 1.18 -27.94 24.42
C GLN A 11 -0.07 -27.66 23.57
N LYS A 12 -1.03 -28.58 23.63
CA LYS A 12 -2.36 -28.43 23.02
C LYS A 12 -2.99 -27.14 23.53
N LEU A 13 -3.14 -26.14 22.66
CA LEU A 13 -3.75 -24.85 23.01
C LEU A 13 -5.13 -25.08 23.65
N ARG A 14 -5.40 -24.41 24.78
CA ARG A 14 -6.73 -24.37 25.41
C ARG A 14 -7.78 -23.95 24.36
N PRO A 15 -9.04 -24.44 24.45
CA PRO A 15 -10.05 -24.24 23.40
C PRO A 15 -10.33 -22.76 23.09
N LEU A 16 -10.34 -21.87 24.08
CA LEU A 16 -10.56 -20.42 23.89
C LEU A 16 -9.44 -19.75 23.04
N PRO A 17 -8.15 -19.85 23.40
CA PRO A 17 -7.05 -19.39 22.56
C PRO A 17 -7.08 -19.95 21.13
N ARG A 18 -7.50 -21.21 20.96
CA ARG A 18 -7.60 -21.83 19.63
C ARG A 18 -8.65 -21.15 18.75
N TRP A 19 -9.82 -20.85 19.29
CA TRP A 19 -10.87 -20.13 18.57
C TRP A 19 -10.47 -18.70 18.21
N ILE A 20 -9.86 -17.98 19.16
CA ILE A 20 -9.35 -16.62 18.92
C ILE A 20 -8.27 -16.66 17.83
N PHE A 21 -7.36 -17.64 17.87
CA PHE A 21 -6.30 -17.77 16.88
C PHE A 21 -6.84 -18.10 15.48
N MET A 22 -7.87 -18.95 15.38
CA MET A 22 -8.51 -19.28 14.09
C MET A 22 -9.26 -18.12 13.45
N SER A 23 -9.69 -17.11 14.22
CA SER A 23 -10.38 -15.92 13.69
C SER A 23 -9.58 -15.15 12.64
N ARG A 24 -8.25 -15.30 12.62
CA ARG A 24 -7.35 -14.72 11.62
C ARG A 24 -7.69 -15.12 10.18
N TRP A 25 -8.20 -16.34 9.99
CA TRP A 25 -8.60 -16.84 8.66
C TRP A 25 -9.81 -16.11 8.09
N LEU A 26 -10.58 -15.39 8.91
CA LEU A 26 -11.67 -14.53 8.43
C LEU A 26 -11.14 -13.38 7.54
N GLN A 27 -9.88 -13.00 7.67
CA GLN A 27 -9.28 -11.96 6.83
C GLN A 27 -8.89 -12.48 5.44
N ALA A 28 -8.65 -13.79 5.29
CA ALA A 28 -8.28 -14.40 4.00
C ALA A 28 -9.26 -14.06 2.86
N PRO A 29 -10.60 -14.23 3.01
CA PRO A 29 -11.54 -13.84 1.97
C PRO A 29 -11.56 -12.33 1.68
N LEU A 30 -11.24 -11.47 2.66
CA LEU A 30 -11.13 -10.03 2.43
C LEU A 30 -9.96 -9.71 1.49
N TYR A 31 -8.82 -10.37 1.67
CA TYR A 31 -7.68 -10.23 0.77
C TYR A 31 -7.97 -10.74 -0.64
N ILE A 32 -8.74 -11.83 -0.77
CA ILE A 32 -9.23 -12.30 -2.08
C ILE A 32 -10.11 -11.22 -2.73
N GLY A 33 -11.01 -10.59 -1.98
CA GLY A 33 -11.82 -9.47 -2.46
C GLY A 33 -10.97 -8.29 -2.95
N LEU A 34 -9.90 -7.94 -2.23
CA LEU A 34 -8.96 -6.90 -2.64
C LEU A 34 -8.20 -7.26 -3.93
N ILE A 35 -7.85 -8.53 -4.14
CA ILE A 35 -7.24 -8.99 -5.40
C ILE A 35 -8.23 -8.86 -6.57
N VAL A 36 -9.51 -9.18 -6.36
CA VAL A 36 -10.54 -8.97 -7.39
C VAL A 36 -10.68 -7.48 -7.71
N ALA A 37 -10.71 -6.61 -6.69
CA ALA A 37 -10.73 -5.16 -6.89
C ALA A 37 -9.50 -4.66 -7.68
N GLN A 38 -8.31 -5.21 -7.40
CA GLN A 38 -7.11 -4.94 -8.18
C GLN A 38 -7.29 -5.33 -9.66
N GLY A 39 -7.93 -6.47 -9.94
CA GLY A 39 -8.27 -6.87 -11.31
C GLY A 39 -9.17 -5.87 -12.03
N VAL A 40 -10.14 -5.28 -11.32
CA VAL A 40 -10.99 -4.20 -11.86
C VAL A 40 -10.16 -2.96 -12.19
N TYR A 41 -9.21 -2.57 -11.34
CA TYR A 41 -8.31 -1.45 -11.63
C TYR A 41 -7.43 -1.70 -12.86
N VAL A 42 -6.91 -2.92 -13.04
CA VAL A 42 -6.15 -3.27 -14.25
C VAL A 42 -7.02 -3.16 -15.50
N TRP A 43 -8.28 -3.59 -15.43
CA TRP A 43 -9.23 -3.42 -16.52
C TRP A 43 -9.50 -1.94 -16.83
N GLN A 44 -9.76 -1.14 -15.80
CA GLN A 44 -9.96 0.32 -15.94
C GLN A 44 -8.74 0.99 -16.60
N PHE A 45 -7.52 0.63 -16.17
CA PHE A 45 -6.28 1.14 -16.76
C PHE A 45 -6.22 0.87 -18.27
N TRP A 46 -6.57 -0.35 -18.70
CA TRP A 46 -6.60 -0.68 -20.13
C TRP A 46 -7.62 0.15 -20.92
N MET A 47 -8.80 0.40 -20.34
CA MET A 47 -9.81 1.25 -20.96
C MET A 47 -9.32 2.69 -21.10
N GLU A 48 -8.73 3.27 -20.06
CA GLU A 48 -8.16 4.62 -20.10
C GLU A 48 -6.98 4.72 -21.08
N LEU A 49 -6.16 3.68 -21.19
CA LEU A 49 -5.04 3.63 -22.14
C LEU A 49 -5.52 3.59 -23.59
N VAL A 50 -6.54 2.78 -23.90
CA VAL A 50 -7.15 2.75 -25.24
C VAL A 50 -7.78 4.11 -25.56
N HIS A 51 -8.45 4.73 -24.58
CA HIS A 51 -9.02 6.06 -24.72
C HIS A 51 -7.96 7.10 -25.08
N LEU A 52 -6.83 7.13 -24.36
CA LEU A 52 -5.69 7.99 -24.65
C LEU A 52 -5.16 7.80 -26.08
N ILE A 53 -4.98 6.55 -26.51
CA ILE A 53 -4.49 6.23 -27.87
C ILE A 53 -5.49 6.67 -28.94
N SER A 54 -6.80 6.50 -28.70
CA SER A 54 -7.83 6.95 -29.64
C SER A 54 -7.85 8.47 -29.78
N MET A 55 -7.78 9.21 -28.67
CA MET A 55 -7.75 10.67 -28.69
C MET A 55 -6.53 11.24 -29.43
N MET A 56 -5.37 10.60 -29.33
CA MET A 56 -4.18 11.02 -30.08
C MET A 56 -4.32 10.83 -31.60
N LYS A 57 -5.10 9.84 -32.06
CA LYS A 57 -5.32 9.61 -33.49
C LYS A 57 -6.23 10.67 -34.11
N ASP A 58 -7.20 11.16 -33.36
CA ASP A 58 -8.19 12.12 -33.85
C ASP A 58 -7.68 13.58 -33.85
N LYS A 59 -6.46 13.84 -33.34
CA LYS A 59 -5.78 15.16 -33.25
C LYS A 59 -6.55 16.26 -32.47
N ASP A 60 -7.64 15.93 -31.81
CA ASP A 60 -8.50 16.87 -31.05
C ASP A 60 -8.06 17.06 -29.58
N MET A 61 -6.77 16.92 -29.25
CA MET A 61 -6.28 17.06 -27.87
C MET A 61 -5.49 18.36 -27.62
N THR A 62 -5.88 19.07 -26.56
CA THR A 62 -5.03 20.08 -25.93
C THR A 62 -3.93 19.41 -25.09
N GLU A 63 -2.79 20.08 -24.93
CA GLU A 63 -1.69 19.60 -24.07
C GLU A 63 -2.16 19.36 -22.63
N THR A 64 -3.04 20.23 -22.10
CA THR A 64 -3.66 20.07 -20.78
C THR A 64 -4.48 18.79 -20.69
N ALA A 65 -5.28 18.46 -21.71
CA ALA A 65 -6.07 17.23 -21.71
C ALA A 65 -5.17 15.99 -21.70
N LEU A 66 -4.07 16.01 -22.46
CA LEU A 66 -3.07 14.94 -22.45
C LEU A 66 -2.47 14.74 -21.07
N MET A 67 -2.03 15.82 -20.43
CA MET A 67 -1.49 15.78 -19.07
C MET A 67 -2.51 15.21 -18.07
N LEU A 68 -3.78 15.61 -18.15
CA LEU A 68 -4.82 15.13 -17.22
C LEU A 68 -5.12 13.63 -17.37
N VAL A 69 -5.13 13.11 -18.60
CA VAL A 69 -5.31 11.66 -18.84
C VAL A 69 -4.10 10.88 -18.34
N VAL A 70 -2.88 11.35 -18.60
CA VAL A 70 -1.65 10.73 -18.08
C VAL A 70 -1.61 10.74 -16.55
N LEU A 71 -1.98 11.85 -15.91
CA LEU A 71 -2.08 11.91 -14.44
C LEU A 71 -3.14 10.93 -13.89
N GLY A 72 -4.24 10.71 -14.62
CA GLY A 72 -5.24 9.68 -14.28
C GLY A 72 -4.66 8.26 -14.31
N LEU A 73 -3.94 7.92 -15.38
CA LEU A 73 -3.28 6.62 -15.50
C LEU A 73 -2.25 6.40 -14.38
N ILE A 74 -1.48 7.43 -14.02
CA ILE A 74 -0.52 7.37 -12.90
C ILE A 74 -1.25 7.12 -11.57
N ASP A 75 -2.39 7.78 -11.33
CA ASP A 75 -3.17 7.62 -10.09
C ASP A 75 -3.67 6.17 -9.90
N VAL A 76 -4.18 5.55 -10.97
CA VAL A 76 -4.60 4.13 -10.96
C VAL A 76 -3.44 3.21 -10.57
N VAL A 77 -2.24 3.46 -11.10
CA VAL A 77 -1.03 2.69 -10.76
C VAL A 77 -0.61 2.92 -9.31
N MET A 78 -0.70 4.15 -8.80
CA MET A 78 -0.35 4.46 -7.40
C MET A 78 -1.28 3.77 -6.40
N ILE A 79 -2.60 3.80 -6.64
CA ILE A 79 -3.57 3.06 -5.82
C ILE A 79 -3.29 1.55 -5.88
N SER A 80 -3.01 1.04 -7.08
CA SER A 80 -2.68 -0.38 -7.30
C SER A 80 -1.45 -0.83 -6.50
N ASN A 81 -0.41 -0.01 -6.43
CA ASN A 81 0.80 -0.31 -5.65
C ASN A 81 0.53 -0.32 -4.14
N LEU A 82 -0.30 0.60 -3.65
CA LEU A 82 -0.72 0.62 -2.26
C LEU A 82 -1.58 -0.61 -1.93
N LEU A 83 -2.50 -1.01 -2.82
CA LEU A 83 -3.31 -2.21 -2.64
C LEU A 83 -2.44 -3.47 -2.53
N VAL A 84 -1.44 -3.64 -3.39
CA VAL A 84 -0.50 -4.77 -3.28
C VAL A 84 0.23 -4.76 -1.94
N MET A 85 0.70 -3.60 -1.48
CA MET A 85 1.36 -3.46 -0.17
C MET A 85 0.43 -3.86 0.99
N VAL A 86 -0.85 -3.46 0.93
CA VAL A 86 -1.86 -3.81 1.94
C VAL A 86 -2.22 -5.29 1.91
N ILE A 87 -2.39 -5.87 0.72
CA ILE A 87 -2.76 -7.28 0.55
C ILE A 87 -1.65 -8.17 1.10
N VAL A 88 -0.44 -8.01 0.59
CA VAL A 88 0.65 -8.93 0.88
C VAL A 88 1.23 -8.69 2.27
N GLY A 89 1.44 -7.43 2.68
CA GLY A 89 1.88 -7.10 4.04
C GLY A 89 0.83 -7.44 5.11
N GLY A 90 -0.45 -7.24 4.81
CA GLY A 90 -1.56 -7.62 5.68
C GLY A 90 -1.66 -9.14 5.84
N TRP A 91 -1.58 -9.89 4.75
CA TRP A 91 -1.58 -11.35 4.78
C TRP A 91 -0.43 -11.91 5.62
N GLU A 92 0.80 -11.45 5.38
CA GLU A 92 1.98 -11.90 6.11
C GLU A 92 1.87 -11.61 7.62
N THR A 93 1.40 -10.41 7.97
CA THR A 93 1.29 -9.97 9.37
C THR A 93 0.17 -10.71 10.10
N PHE A 94 -1.01 -10.85 9.48
CA PHE A 94 -2.23 -11.21 10.19
C PHE A 94 -2.82 -12.57 9.81
N VAL A 95 -2.49 -13.16 8.67
CA VAL A 95 -3.04 -14.48 8.26
C VAL A 95 -1.99 -15.57 8.38
N SER A 96 -0.97 -15.54 7.51
CA SER A 96 0.06 -16.57 7.44
C SER A 96 1.35 -16.00 6.91
N ARG A 97 2.48 -16.48 7.45
CA ARG A 97 3.79 -16.22 6.85
C ARG A 97 3.82 -16.83 5.44
N LEU A 98 4.45 -16.13 4.50
CA LEU A 98 4.56 -16.55 3.10
C LEU A 98 5.82 -17.40 2.82
N GLU A 99 6.77 -17.45 3.77
CA GLU A 99 8.00 -18.27 3.71
C GLU A 99 8.82 -18.14 2.41
N LEU A 100 8.85 -16.96 1.79
CA LEU A 100 9.51 -16.69 0.51
C LEU A 100 11.04 -16.54 0.59
N HIS A 101 11.69 -17.03 1.65
CA HIS A 101 13.11 -16.83 1.87
C HIS A 101 13.93 -17.47 0.73
N HIS A 102 14.73 -16.65 0.03
CA HIS A 102 15.58 -17.02 -1.12
C HIS A 102 14.86 -17.23 -2.46
N HIS A 103 13.60 -16.80 -2.60
CA HIS A 103 12.93 -16.79 -3.92
C HIS A 103 13.41 -15.57 -4.75
N PRO A 104 13.74 -15.72 -6.06
CA PRO A 104 14.20 -14.61 -6.90
C PRO A 104 13.18 -13.47 -6.99
N ASP A 105 11.88 -13.79 -6.90
CA ASP A 105 10.79 -12.80 -6.95
C ASP A 105 10.36 -12.28 -5.56
N GLN A 106 11.12 -12.57 -4.49
CA GLN A 106 10.81 -12.02 -3.17
C GLN A 106 11.01 -10.49 -3.19
N PRO A 107 9.98 -9.69 -2.89
CA PRO A 107 10.14 -8.25 -2.84
C PRO A 107 11.09 -7.86 -1.70
N GLU A 108 11.98 -6.91 -1.94
CA GLU A 108 12.94 -6.45 -0.93
C GLU A 108 12.25 -5.86 0.31
N TRP A 109 11.04 -5.31 0.15
CA TRP A 109 10.24 -4.82 1.26
C TRP A 109 9.69 -5.94 2.16
N LEU A 110 9.65 -7.18 1.68
CA LEU A 110 9.17 -8.39 2.33
C LEU A 110 10.29 -9.14 3.09
N SER A 111 11.56 -8.98 2.70
CA SER A 111 12.68 -9.65 3.37
C SER A 111 13.09 -8.99 4.70
N HIS A 112 12.68 -7.74 4.92
CA HIS A 112 13.01 -6.93 6.10
C HIS A 112 11.76 -6.29 6.72
N VAL A 113 10.69 -7.06 6.91
CA VAL A 113 9.43 -6.51 7.47
C VAL A 113 9.58 -6.28 8.97
N ASN A 114 10.15 -5.14 9.34
CA ASN A 114 9.90 -4.51 10.63
C ASN A 114 8.58 -3.72 10.49
N ALA A 115 7.67 -3.88 11.46
CA ALA A 115 6.41 -3.14 11.51
C ALA A 115 6.60 -1.62 11.35
N GLY A 116 7.75 -1.09 11.77
CA GLY A 116 8.16 0.30 11.54
C GLY A 116 8.38 0.67 10.07
N VAL A 117 9.12 -0.15 9.33
CA VAL A 117 9.41 0.07 7.90
C VAL A 117 8.13 0.01 7.07
N LEU A 118 7.20 -0.89 7.42
CA LEU A 118 5.90 -0.99 6.74
C LEU A 118 5.06 0.28 6.95
N LYS A 119 5.04 0.83 8.17
CA LYS A 119 4.33 2.08 8.48
C LYS A 119 4.89 3.26 7.68
N VAL A 120 6.21 3.39 7.60
CA VAL A 120 6.85 4.47 6.82
C VAL A 120 6.54 4.33 5.33
N LYS A 121 6.63 3.11 4.77
CA LYS A 121 6.32 2.85 3.35
C LYS A 121 4.88 3.16 2.99
N LEU A 122 3.93 2.78 3.85
CA LEU A 122 2.52 3.13 3.69
C LEU A 122 2.30 4.65 3.74
N ALA A 123 2.92 5.35 4.70
CA ALA A 123 2.82 6.80 4.81
C ALA A 123 3.35 7.52 3.56
N THR A 124 4.50 7.09 3.03
CA THR A 124 5.08 7.65 1.79
C THR A 124 4.18 7.40 0.59
N ALA A 125 3.57 6.22 0.47
CA ALA A 125 2.64 5.91 -0.62
C ALA A 125 1.38 6.81 -0.58
N ILE A 126 0.81 7.03 0.61
CA ILE A 126 -0.37 7.91 0.78
C ILE A 126 -0.04 9.36 0.42
N ILE A 127 1.14 9.87 0.83
CA ILE A 127 1.59 11.21 0.43
C ILE A 127 1.70 11.30 -1.09
N GLY A 128 2.33 10.32 -1.74
CA GLY A 128 2.50 10.29 -3.20
C GLY A 128 1.18 10.35 -3.96
N ILE A 129 0.19 9.53 -3.55
CA ILE A 129 -1.16 9.56 -4.12
C ILE A 129 -1.78 10.95 -3.95
N SER A 130 -1.72 11.51 -2.74
CA SER A 130 -2.26 12.83 -2.45
C SER A 130 -1.57 13.95 -3.25
N SER A 131 -0.26 13.86 -3.49
CA SER A 131 0.50 14.83 -4.30
C SER A 131 0.06 14.82 -5.77
N ILE A 132 -0.15 13.64 -6.37
CA ILE A 132 -0.60 13.52 -7.76
C ILE A 132 -2.00 14.09 -7.93
N HIS A 133 -2.88 13.82 -6.96
CA HIS A 133 -4.23 14.37 -6.95
C HIS A 133 -4.23 15.90 -6.87
N LEU A 134 -3.38 16.48 -6.02
CA LEU A 134 -3.21 17.93 -5.91
C LEU A 134 -2.61 18.53 -7.19
N LEU A 135 -1.67 17.84 -7.84
CA LEU A 135 -1.10 18.28 -9.12
C LEU A 135 -2.15 18.29 -10.23
N LYS A 136 -3.02 17.26 -10.27
CA LYS A 136 -4.14 17.18 -11.22
C LYS A 136 -5.10 18.36 -11.07
N THR A 137 -5.49 18.68 -9.84
CA THR A 137 -6.39 19.81 -9.58
C THR A 137 -5.72 21.15 -9.81
N PHE A 138 -4.42 21.26 -9.53
CA PHE A 138 -3.63 22.45 -9.85
C PHE A 138 -3.54 22.73 -11.36
N ILE A 139 -3.26 21.70 -12.18
CA ILE A 139 -3.19 21.83 -13.65
C ILE A 139 -4.53 22.33 -14.23
N ASN A 140 -5.65 21.93 -13.63
CA ASN A 140 -6.99 22.33 -14.06
C ASN A 140 -7.66 23.29 -13.07
N ALA A 141 -6.89 24.15 -12.40
CA ALA A 141 -7.37 24.98 -11.29
C ALA A 141 -8.58 25.86 -11.65
N ALA A 142 -8.66 26.33 -12.90
CA ALA A 142 -9.78 27.14 -13.39
C ALA A 142 -11.13 26.40 -13.36
N SER A 143 -11.12 25.06 -13.31
CA SER A 143 -12.32 24.22 -13.24
C SER A 143 -12.69 23.80 -11.82
N TYR A 144 -11.94 24.23 -10.80
CA TYR A 144 -12.18 23.88 -9.40
C TYR A 144 -12.45 25.12 -8.56
N ASP A 145 -13.26 24.95 -7.51
CA ASP A 145 -13.51 26.01 -6.54
C ASP A 145 -12.27 26.26 -5.67
N GLU A 146 -12.02 27.53 -5.33
CA GLU A 146 -10.88 27.93 -4.50
C GLU A 146 -10.88 27.20 -3.15
N LYS A 147 -12.06 27.01 -2.55
CA LYS A 147 -12.21 26.29 -1.28
C LYS A 147 -11.77 24.83 -1.41
N THR A 148 -12.05 24.18 -2.54
CA THR A 148 -11.60 22.81 -2.80
C THR A 148 -10.08 22.73 -2.88
N LEU A 149 -9.44 23.66 -3.60
CA LEU A 149 -7.97 23.72 -3.71
C LEU A 149 -7.31 23.97 -2.35
N LEU A 150 -7.89 24.86 -1.53
CA LEU A 150 -7.40 25.14 -0.19
C LEU A 150 -7.49 23.92 0.73
N TRP A 151 -8.64 23.23 0.77
CA TRP A 151 -8.80 22.02 1.59
C TRP A 151 -7.91 20.87 1.13
N GLN A 152 -7.76 20.66 -0.17
CA GLN A 152 -6.84 19.65 -0.68
C GLN A 152 -5.39 19.93 -0.28
N THR A 153 -4.97 21.20 -0.37
CA THR A 153 -3.63 21.62 0.07
C THR A 153 -3.43 21.39 1.57
N LEU A 154 -4.42 21.75 2.39
CA LEU A 154 -4.36 21.60 3.85
C LEU A 154 -4.30 20.12 4.27
N ILE A 155 -5.12 19.27 3.65
CA ILE A 155 -5.09 17.82 3.87
C ILE A 155 -3.73 17.25 3.48
N HIS A 156 -3.18 17.67 2.33
CA HIS A 156 -1.86 17.20 1.88
C HIS A 156 -0.75 17.57 2.87
N VAL A 157 -0.73 18.82 3.34
CA VAL A 157 0.22 19.27 4.37
C VAL A 157 0.07 18.44 5.65
N THR A 158 -1.17 18.10 6.04
CA THR A 158 -1.42 17.24 7.21
C THR A 158 -0.84 15.84 7.01
N PHE A 159 -0.94 15.25 5.82
CA PHE A 159 -0.32 13.95 5.52
C PHE A 159 1.22 14.02 5.55
N VAL A 160 1.81 15.07 4.98
CA VAL A 160 3.27 15.28 5.01
C VAL A 160 3.78 15.38 6.44
N ILE A 161 3.15 16.22 7.26
CA ILE A 161 3.52 16.38 8.68
C ILE A 161 3.39 15.03 9.42
N SER A 162 2.28 14.32 9.19
CA SER A 162 2.03 13.02 9.83
C SER A 162 3.10 11.98 9.46
N ALA A 163 3.52 11.92 8.21
CA ALA A 163 4.56 10.98 7.78
C ALA A 163 5.94 11.34 8.34
N VAL A 164 6.28 12.63 8.41
CA VAL A 164 7.51 13.10 9.05
C VAL A 164 7.53 12.67 10.52
N ALA A 165 6.41 12.83 11.24
CA ALA A 165 6.27 12.37 12.61
C ALA A 165 6.50 10.85 12.74
N ILE A 166 5.86 10.04 11.87
CA ILE A 166 6.03 8.57 11.86
C ILE A 166 7.49 8.20 11.61
N ALA A 167 8.14 8.79 10.60
CA ALA A 167 9.54 8.53 10.27
C ALA A 167 10.48 8.93 11.41
N TYR A 168 10.19 10.04 12.09
CA TYR A 168 10.97 10.50 13.23
C TYR A 168 10.84 9.56 14.44
N THR A 169 9.61 9.14 14.77
CA THR A 169 9.37 8.16 15.83
C THR A 169 10.10 6.84 15.55
N GLU A 170 10.04 6.35 14.31
CA GLU A 170 10.72 5.12 13.92
C GLU A 170 12.25 5.24 14.04
N LYS A 171 12.83 6.39 13.64
CA LYS A 171 14.26 6.66 13.80
C LYS A 171 14.69 6.62 15.27
N ILE A 172 13.90 7.19 16.18
CA ILE A 172 14.21 7.18 17.62
C ILE A 172 14.20 5.75 18.15
N ILE A 173 13.17 4.97 17.83
CA ILE A 173 13.04 3.57 18.27
C ILE A 173 14.22 2.72 17.75
N ALA A 174 14.56 2.85 16.47
CA ALA A 174 15.68 2.14 15.88
C ALA A 174 17.03 2.53 16.51
N SER A 175 17.20 3.82 16.87
CA SER A 175 18.43 4.32 17.51
C SER A 175 18.56 3.83 18.96
N ALA A 176 17.45 3.68 19.68
CA ALA A 176 17.44 3.12 21.04
C ALA A 176 17.83 1.64 21.07
N HIS A 177 17.39 0.87 20.08
CA HIS A 177 17.74 -0.55 19.94
C HIS A 177 19.22 -0.80 19.62
N LYS A 178 19.93 0.16 19.01
CA LYS A 178 21.35 0.02 18.62
C LYS A 178 22.33 0.31 19.77
N LYS A 179 21.83 0.86 20.90
CA LYS A 179 22.64 1.26 22.06
C LYS A 179 22.69 0.18 23.16
N HIS A 180 21.95 -0.91 22.98
CA HIS A 180 21.98 -2.13 23.79
C HIS A 180 22.45 -3.31 22.95
#